data_AF-A0A7C2NG30-F1
#
_entry.id   AF-A0A7C2NG30-F1
#
_cell.length_a   1.000
_cell.length_b   1.000
_cell.length_c   1.000
_cell.angle_alpha   90.00
_cell.angle_beta   90.00
_cell.angle_gamma   90.00
#
_symmetry.space_group_name_H-M   'P 1'
#
loop_
_entity.id
_entity.type
_entity.pdbx_description
1 polymer ?
#
loop_
_entity_poly.entity_id
_entity_poly.type
_entity_poly.pdbx_seq_one_letter_code
_entity_poly.pdbx_strand_id
1 'polypeptide(L)'
;MRLSSIMLRKRISLRTSVAAPGRRRAVTSPAKPASAIPIWAVVRRRSASCISEAPWLERPAVAWQPPRRPPGPRRRYAARRRVATAPATPAHAGCGRDAMSALPSRLDWLRRATSGARSPFTEAHRVRAAGVDGCRSGWICLSRAGGGPVEVRCVATAAGLFAVAPRPDVFAIDIPIGLTETGARRCDEEARALLGPRRTSVFPAPIRAVLEARDLAEGRAISRKVQGKSISSQLWSIVPKIREVDALLRADPSARRCVREVHPEVSFAAWNGKPMQHPKKSAAGRAERRALVDGYFGGDAFDAVRRQLRVRDVAHDDVLDAFAALWTAERILRGEARTVPAEPPVDAVGQRMEIVF
;
A
#
# COMPACT_ATOMS: atom_id res chain seq x y z
N MET A 1 -15.17 -10.49 81.66
CA MET A 1 -15.40 -10.79 80.23
C MET A 1 -14.13 -10.38 79.48
N ARG A 2 -13.16 -11.29 79.34
CA ARG A 2 -12.89 -12.19 78.19
C ARG A 2 -12.53 -11.42 76.90
N LEU A 3 -11.44 -11.66 76.17
CA LEU A 3 -10.23 -12.51 76.23
C LEU A 3 -9.28 -11.89 75.14
N SER A 4 -8.03 -11.52 75.47
CA SER A 4 -6.76 -12.21 75.09
C SER A 4 -6.28 -11.95 73.65
N SER A 5 -5.01 -11.80 73.26
CA SER A 5 -3.66 -11.69 73.87
C SER A 5 -2.73 -11.32 72.68
N ILE A 6 -1.91 -10.25 72.70
CA ILE A 6 -0.51 -10.14 73.16
C ILE A 6 0.50 -11.13 72.52
N MET A 7 1.44 -10.52 71.74
CA MET A 7 2.91 -10.71 71.59
C MET A 7 3.49 -12.16 71.42
N LEU A 8 4.68 -12.44 70.86
CA LEU A 8 5.99 -11.78 70.87
C LEU A 8 6.94 -12.50 69.86
N ARG A 9 7.97 -11.78 69.39
CA ARG A 9 9.13 -12.25 68.59
C ARG A 9 10.15 -13.10 69.39
N LYS A 10 10.90 -13.98 68.70
CA LYS A 10 12.39 -14.18 68.67
C LYS A 10 12.72 -15.61 68.17
N ARG A 11 13.51 -15.87 67.11
CA ARG A 11 14.98 -15.77 66.83
C ARG A 11 15.79 -17.01 67.27
N ILE A 12 16.79 -17.40 66.45
CA ILE A 12 17.95 -18.33 66.66
C ILE A 12 17.68 -19.80 66.21
N SER A 13 18.57 -20.58 65.57
CA SER A 13 19.84 -20.44 64.82
C SER A 13 20.24 -21.83 64.27
N LEU A 14 20.83 -21.85 63.07
CA LEU A 14 21.87 -22.75 62.50
C LEU A 14 22.03 -24.20 63.01
N ARG A 15 22.04 -25.15 62.06
CA ARG A 15 23.11 -26.17 61.96
C ARG A 15 23.30 -26.67 60.52
N THR A 16 24.57 -26.73 60.19
CA THR A 16 25.28 -27.17 58.98
C THR A 16 25.22 -28.68 58.73
N SER A 17 25.28 -29.08 57.46
CA SER A 17 25.86 -30.37 57.04
C SER A 17 26.48 -30.23 55.64
N VAL A 18 27.76 -30.55 55.57
CA VAL A 18 28.68 -30.51 54.43
C VAL A 18 28.89 -31.95 53.96
N ALA A 19 28.87 -32.22 52.65
CA ALA A 19 29.70 -33.27 52.04
C ALA A 19 29.78 -33.10 50.51
N ALA A 20 30.98 -33.33 49.99
CA ALA A 20 31.53 -32.96 48.69
C ALA A 20 31.49 -34.12 47.65
N PRO A 21 31.99 -33.94 46.41
CA PRO A 21 31.49 -34.60 45.21
C PRO A 21 32.28 -35.85 44.76
N GLY A 22 31.59 -36.75 44.05
CA GLY A 22 32.17 -37.89 43.35
C GLY A 22 32.49 -37.60 41.88
N ARG A 23 33.72 -37.94 41.47
CA ARG A 23 34.27 -37.83 40.10
C ARG A 23 34.00 -39.08 39.25
N ARG A 24 34.22 -38.89 37.93
CA ARG A 24 34.57 -39.85 36.83
C ARG A 24 33.36 -40.25 35.97
N ARG A 25 33.37 -40.24 34.63
CA ARG A 25 34.43 -40.48 33.61
C ARG A 25 34.12 -39.71 32.32
N ALA A 26 35.18 -39.43 31.54
CA ALA A 26 35.15 -38.88 30.19
C ALA A 26 34.73 -39.94 29.15
N VAL A 27 33.93 -39.54 28.16
CA VAL A 27 33.80 -40.20 26.84
C VAL A 27 33.49 -39.14 25.76
N THR A 28 34.49 -38.91 24.90
CA THR A 28 34.49 -38.52 23.48
C THR A 28 33.39 -37.61 22.88
N SER A 29 33.84 -36.47 22.31
CA SER A 29 33.22 -35.73 21.19
C SER A 29 32.96 -36.65 19.98
N PRO A 30 31.91 -36.42 19.17
CA PRO A 30 32.08 -35.46 18.06
C PRO A 30 30.83 -34.68 17.60
N ALA A 31 31.11 -33.72 16.72
CA ALA A 31 30.28 -33.17 15.63
C ALA A 31 29.36 -31.96 15.91
N LYS A 32 29.63 -30.92 15.11
CA LYS A 32 28.89 -29.66 14.93
C LYS A 32 27.44 -29.93 14.49
N PRO A 33 26.44 -29.14 14.95
CA PRO A 33 25.21 -29.00 14.19
C PRO A 33 25.44 -28.03 13.02
N ALA A 34 25.20 -28.54 11.81
CA ALA A 34 25.13 -27.77 10.59
C ALA A 34 24.03 -26.71 10.68
N SER A 35 24.37 -25.52 10.16
CA SER A 35 23.46 -24.42 9.90
C SER A 35 22.22 -24.88 9.14
N ALA A 36 21.04 -24.70 9.73
CA ALA A 36 19.76 -24.89 9.06
C ALA A 36 19.62 -23.87 7.92
N ILE A 37 19.60 -24.38 6.69
CA ILE A 37 19.27 -23.62 5.48
C ILE A 37 17.74 -23.47 5.43
N PRO A 38 17.17 -22.25 5.37
CA PRO A 38 15.73 -22.08 5.23
C PRO A 38 15.23 -22.56 3.86
N ILE A 39 14.17 -23.37 3.91
CA ILE A 39 13.55 -24.10 2.80
C ILE A 39 12.85 -23.13 1.83
N TRP A 40 13.61 -22.63 0.85
CA TRP A 40 13.08 -22.01 -0.38
C TRP A 40 13.65 -22.66 -1.66
N ALA A 41 14.17 -23.89 -1.57
CA ALA A 41 14.81 -24.57 -2.68
C ALA A 41 14.49 -26.07 -2.78
N VAL A 42 13.27 -26.43 -3.17
CA VAL A 42 12.90 -27.69 -3.86
C VAL A 42 11.64 -27.33 -4.65
N VAL A 43 11.61 -27.27 -5.99
CA VAL A 43 11.40 -28.40 -6.89
C VAL A 43 12.05 -28.10 -8.25
N ARG A 44 12.94 -29.00 -8.71
CA ARG A 44 13.36 -29.14 -10.12
C ARG A 44 12.86 -30.49 -10.65
N ARG A 45 12.30 -30.42 -11.86
CA ARG A 45 12.28 -31.39 -12.99
C ARG A 45 11.75 -32.81 -12.76
N ARG A 46 10.72 -33.16 -13.55
CA ARG A 46 10.71 -34.36 -14.39
C ARG A 46 10.17 -34.04 -15.78
N SER A 47 10.71 -34.77 -16.76
CA SER A 47 10.71 -34.55 -18.20
C SER A 47 9.57 -35.26 -18.92
N ALA A 48 9.20 -34.67 -20.06
CA ALA A 48 8.56 -35.20 -21.29
C ALA A 48 8.08 -36.66 -21.36
N SER A 49 6.85 -36.84 -21.86
CA SER A 49 6.58 -37.44 -23.18
C SER A 49 5.10 -37.36 -23.59
N CYS A 50 4.91 -37.42 -24.90
CA CYS A 50 3.76 -37.24 -25.78
C CYS A 50 2.39 -37.80 -25.33
N ILE A 51 1.29 -37.23 -25.86
CA ILE A 51 0.24 -37.93 -26.62
C ILE A 51 -0.78 -36.93 -27.23
N SER A 52 -0.92 -37.06 -28.55
CA SER A 52 -2.04 -36.82 -29.49
C SER A 52 -2.87 -35.53 -29.50
N GLU A 53 -2.90 -34.97 -30.71
CA GLU A 53 -3.89 -34.05 -31.27
C GLU A 53 -5.34 -34.55 -31.21
N ALA A 54 -6.27 -33.63 -30.99
CA ALA A 54 -7.67 -33.72 -31.44
C ALA A 54 -8.27 -32.31 -31.57
N PRO A 55 -9.22 -32.08 -32.51
CA PRO A 55 -9.46 -30.78 -33.13
C PRO A 55 -10.45 -29.90 -32.35
N TRP A 56 -10.12 -28.61 -32.25
CA TRP A 56 -11.01 -27.60 -31.69
C TRP A 56 -12.00 -27.14 -32.76
N LEU A 57 -13.28 -27.45 -32.55
CA LEU A 57 -14.40 -26.85 -33.27
C LEU A 57 -14.46 -25.34 -32.99
N GLU A 58 -14.29 -24.58 -34.05
CA GLU A 58 -14.52 -23.13 -34.10
C GLU A 58 -15.95 -22.80 -33.65
N ARG A 59 -16.08 -21.87 -32.70
CA ARG A 59 -17.32 -21.13 -32.47
C ARG A 59 -17.03 -19.64 -32.62
N PRO A 60 -17.82 -18.89 -33.40
CA PRO A 60 -17.51 -17.51 -33.72
C PRO A 60 -17.66 -16.60 -32.50
N ALA A 61 -16.76 -15.63 -32.42
CA ALA A 61 -16.74 -14.57 -31.41
C ALA A 61 -18.01 -13.71 -31.49
N VAL A 62 -18.82 -13.73 -30.43
CA VAL A 62 -19.88 -12.74 -30.25
C VAL A 62 -19.22 -11.47 -29.71
N ALA A 63 -19.17 -10.44 -30.56
CA ALA A 63 -18.66 -9.12 -30.20
C ALA A 63 -19.53 -8.50 -29.08
N TRP A 64 -18.91 -8.27 -27.92
CA TRP A 64 -19.53 -7.54 -26.83
C TRP A 64 -19.58 -6.04 -27.18
N GLN A 65 -20.79 -5.47 -27.25
CA GLN A 65 -21.01 -4.02 -27.40
C GLN A 65 -21.43 -3.41 -26.06
N PRO A 66 -20.85 -2.25 -25.67
CA PRO A 66 -21.24 -1.56 -24.44
C PRO A 66 -22.63 -0.90 -24.56
N PRO A 67 -23.40 -0.79 -23.47
CA PRO A 67 -24.72 -0.16 -23.50
C PRO A 67 -24.64 1.35 -23.76
N ARG A 68 -25.53 1.85 -24.63
CA ARG A 68 -25.68 3.28 -24.95
C ARG A 68 -26.27 4.04 -23.76
N ARG A 69 -25.68 5.21 -23.41
CA ARG A 69 -26.22 6.13 -22.41
C ARG A 69 -27.55 6.75 -22.88
N PRO A 70 -28.56 6.93 -22.00
CA PRO A 70 -29.72 7.73 -22.31
C PRO A 70 -29.40 9.23 -22.32
N PRO A 71 -30.09 10.06 -23.12
CA PRO A 71 -29.84 11.49 -23.20
C PRO A 71 -30.34 12.21 -21.95
N GLY A 72 -29.49 13.04 -21.34
CA GLY A 72 -29.85 13.90 -20.22
C GLY A 72 -30.69 15.12 -20.65
N PRO A 73 -31.49 15.70 -19.74
CA PRO A 73 -32.41 16.80 -20.07
C PRO A 73 -31.67 18.13 -20.25
N ARG A 74 -31.97 18.81 -21.37
CA ARG A 74 -31.50 20.16 -21.70
C ARG A 74 -32.15 21.21 -20.78
N ARG A 75 -31.38 21.86 -19.91
CA ARG A 75 -31.82 23.07 -19.18
C ARG A 75 -31.48 24.32 -20.00
N ARG A 76 -32.53 25.05 -20.40
CA ARG A 76 -32.45 26.38 -21.01
C ARG A 76 -32.17 27.42 -19.93
N TYR A 77 -31.08 28.17 -20.05
CA TYR A 77 -30.86 29.39 -19.26
C TYR A 77 -31.51 30.58 -19.99
N ALA A 78 -32.54 31.17 -19.38
CA ALA A 78 -33.10 32.43 -19.81
C ALA A 78 -32.36 33.57 -19.10
N ALA A 79 -31.78 34.47 -19.90
CA ALA A 79 -31.16 35.71 -19.46
C ALA A 79 -32.22 36.68 -18.94
N ARG A 80 -31.97 37.31 -17.78
CA ARG A 80 -32.57 38.60 -17.42
C ARG A 80 -31.51 39.48 -16.75
N ARG A 81 -31.00 40.44 -17.54
CA ARG A 81 -30.35 41.66 -17.05
C ARG A 81 -31.44 42.59 -16.51
N ARG A 82 -31.26 43.12 -15.30
CA ARG A 82 -31.82 44.43 -14.92
C ARG A 82 -30.73 45.25 -14.26
N VAL A 83 -30.56 46.43 -14.84
CA VAL A 83 -29.74 47.55 -14.41
C VAL A 83 -30.46 48.23 -13.25
N ALA A 84 -29.74 48.59 -12.19
CA ALA A 84 -30.20 49.55 -11.21
C ALA A 84 -29.04 50.51 -10.88
N THR A 85 -29.35 51.79 -11.07
CA THR A 85 -28.54 53.00 -10.95
C THR A 85 -28.33 53.41 -9.50
N ALA A 86 -27.13 53.97 -9.22
CA ALA A 86 -26.84 54.72 -7.99
C ALA A 86 -27.63 56.06 -7.93
N PRO A 87 -27.65 56.74 -6.77
CA PRO A 87 -26.79 57.92 -6.67
C PRO A 87 -26.21 58.28 -5.27
N ALA A 88 -25.06 58.96 -5.36
CA ALA A 88 -24.58 60.14 -4.62
C ALA A 88 -24.36 60.17 -3.09
N THR A 89 -23.13 60.54 -2.75
CA THR A 89 -22.55 61.08 -1.50
C THR A 89 -23.04 62.51 -1.17
N PRO A 90 -22.74 63.02 0.05
CA PRO A 90 -21.62 63.98 0.17
C PRO A 90 -20.71 63.77 1.40
N ALA A 91 -19.50 64.31 1.26
CA ALA A 91 -18.37 64.29 2.19
C ALA A 91 -18.29 65.55 3.07
N HIS A 92 -17.55 65.50 4.20
CA HIS A 92 -16.80 66.59 4.86
C HIS A 92 -15.58 65.92 5.58
N ALA A 93 -14.34 66.15 5.12
CA ALA A 93 -13.31 67.10 5.64
C ALA A 93 -12.69 66.69 7.00
N GLY A 94 -11.37 66.56 7.20
CA GLY A 94 -10.20 66.75 6.36
C GLY A 94 -8.86 66.50 7.11
N CYS A 95 -7.76 66.69 6.35
CA CYS A 95 -6.35 66.93 6.72
C CYS A 95 -5.48 65.81 7.33
N GLY A 96 -4.37 65.51 6.63
CA GLY A 96 -3.22 64.76 7.15
C GLY A 96 -2.40 64.10 6.03
N ARG A 97 -1.50 64.85 5.40
CA ARG A 97 -0.52 64.37 4.42
C ARG A 97 0.51 63.46 5.12
N ASP A 98 0.90 62.34 4.50
CA ASP A 98 2.30 62.01 4.17
C ASP A 98 2.47 60.56 3.63
N ALA A 99 3.40 60.42 2.68
CA ALA A 99 4.01 59.19 2.13
C ALA A 99 3.18 58.27 1.19
N MET A 100 3.03 58.71 -0.08
CA MET A 100 2.78 57.83 -1.23
C MET A 100 4.10 57.25 -1.75
N SER A 101 4.48 56.05 -1.32
CA SER A 101 5.42 55.21 -2.07
C SER A 101 4.65 54.44 -3.14
N ALA A 102 5.03 54.65 -4.39
CA ALA A 102 4.38 54.14 -5.60
C ALA A 102 4.14 52.62 -5.58
N LEU A 103 2.86 52.22 -5.63
CA LEU A 103 2.46 50.87 -6.00
C LEU A 103 2.59 50.73 -7.53
N PRO A 104 3.24 49.68 -8.07
CA PRO A 104 3.35 49.51 -9.51
C PRO A 104 1.98 49.30 -10.14
N SER A 105 1.71 50.05 -11.21
CA SER A 105 0.49 49.90 -12.00
C SER A 105 0.35 48.46 -12.54
N ARG A 106 -0.91 48.01 -12.69
CA ARG A 106 -1.32 46.68 -13.17
C ARG A 106 -0.74 46.26 -14.53
N LEU A 107 0.01 47.14 -15.20
CA LEU A 107 0.61 46.95 -16.52
C LEU A 107 2.12 46.64 -16.48
N ASP A 108 2.78 46.72 -15.33
CA ASP A 108 4.21 46.38 -15.18
C ASP A 108 4.49 44.87 -15.09
N TRP A 109 3.47 44.08 -14.71
CA TRP A 109 3.55 42.62 -14.66
C TRP A 109 3.65 42.00 -16.06
N LEU A 110 2.97 42.60 -17.06
CA LEU A 110 2.93 42.08 -18.42
C LEU A 110 4.25 42.27 -19.20
N ARG A 111 5.14 43.17 -18.78
CA ARG A 111 6.45 43.39 -19.43
C ARG A 111 7.58 42.51 -18.88
N ARG A 112 7.43 41.92 -17.68
CA ARG A 112 8.42 40.97 -17.12
C ARG A 112 8.14 39.51 -17.47
N ALA A 113 7.02 39.23 -18.12
CA ALA A 113 6.65 37.90 -18.59
C ALA A 113 7.38 37.46 -19.88
N THR A 114 8.21 38.32 -20.48
CA THR A 114 8.94 38.03 -21.73
C THR A 114 10.45 37.87 -21.58
N SER A 115 11.00 37.96 -20.36
CA SER A 115 12.38 37.57 -20.08
C SER A 115 12.37 36.19 -19.40
N GLY A 116 12.90 35.17 -20.07
CA GLY A 116 12.96 33.76 -19.65
C GLY A 116 13.81 33.48 -18.41
N ALA A 117 13.63 34.22 -17.32
CA ALA A 117 14.16 33.92 -16.01
C ALA A 117 13.15 33.03 -15.26
N ARG A 118 13.53 31.77 -15.00
CA ARG A 118 12.77 30.87 -14.12
C ARG A 118 12.66 31.51 -12.74
N SER A 119 11.42 31.70 -12.28
CA SER A 119 11.15 32.18 -10.92
C SER A 119 11.69 31.17 -9.90
N PRO A 120 12.46 31.60 -8.89
CA PRO A 120 12.97 30.71 -7.83
C PRO A 120 11.84 30.12 -6.95
N PHE A 121 10.58 30.56 -7.14
CA PHE A 121 9.40 29.98 -6.50
C PHE A 121 8.77 28.81 -7.28
N THR A 122 9.36 28.36 -8.40
CA THR A 122 8.81 27.24 -9.22
C THR A 122 9.34 25.84 -8.86
N GLU A 123 10.22 25.74 -7.87
CA GLU A 123 10.65 24.45 -7.29
C GLU A 123 9.70 23.97 -6.17
N ALA A 124 8.69 24.78 -5.83
CA ALA A 124 7.69 24.53 -4.81
C ALA A 124 6.69 23.44 -5.22
N HIS A 125 6.70 22.34 -4.47
CA HIS A 125 5.71 21.26 -4.40
C HIS A 125 5.20 20.70 -5.73
N ARG A 126 6.07 20.01 -6.48
CA ARG A 126 5.57 18.96 -7.38
C ARG A 126 4.91 17.87 -6.54
N VAL A 127 3.61 17.68 -6.73
CA VAL A 127 2.83 16.62 -6.09
C VAL A 127 3.54 15.28 -6.30
N ARG A 128 3.69 14.53 -5.22
CA ARG A 128 4.51 13.32 -5.16
C ARG A 128 3.65 12.09 -4.88
N ALA A 129 3.77 11.11 -5.77
CA ALA A 129 3.18 9.79 -5.62
C ALA A 129 4.23 8.81 -5.06
N ALA A 130 3.77 7.83 -4.30
CA ALA A 130 4.56 6.69 -3.88
C ALA A 130 3.81 5.37 -4.10
N GLY A 131 4.49 4.41 -4.71
CA GLY A 131 4.11 3.01 -4.75
C GLY A 131 4.92 2.20 -3.75
N VAL A 132 4.23 1.36 -2.98
CA VAL A 132 4.84 0.65 -1.86
C VAL A 132 4.45 -0.83 -1.91
N ASP A 133 5.45 -1.69 -1.72
CA ASP A 133 5.25 -3.14 -1.57
C ASP A 133 6.10 -3.70 -0.42
N GLY A 134 5.62 -4.81 0.17
CA GLY A 134 6.29 -5.51 1.24
C GLY A 134 7.40 -6.42 0.71
N CYS A 135 8.65 -6.15 1.09
CA CYS A 135 9.81 -6.97 0.74
C CYS A 135 10.45 -7.60 1.99
N ARG A 136 11.49 -8.41 1.79
CA ARG A 136 12.21 -9.09 2.89
C ARG A 136 12.84 -8.09 3.87
N SER A 137 13.31 -6.95 3.37
CA SER A 137 13.95 -5.88 4.18
C SER A 137 12.96 -4.92 4.84
N GLY A 138 11.64 -5.15 4.74
CA GLY A 138 10.61 -4.23 5.20
C GLY A 138 9.74 -3.81 4.02
N TRP A 139 9.82 -2.55 3.61
CA TRP A 139 9.01 -1.97 2.55
C TRP A 139 9.91 -1.33 1.50
N ILE A 140 9.69 -1.68 0.23
CA ILE A 140 10.21 -0.91 -0.88
C ILE A 140 9.23 0.21 -1.20
N CYS A 141 9.73 1.42 -1.35
CA CYS A 141 8.97 2.60 -1.74
C CYS A 141 9.62 3.21 -2.98
N LEU A 142 8.86 3.23 -4.07
CA LEU A 142 9.19 3.97 -5.28
C LEU A 142 8.39 5.27 -5.26
N SER A 143 9.05 6.42 -5.36
CA SER A 143 8.35 7.71 -5.36
C SER A 143 8.78 8.59 -6.54
N ARG A 144 7.87 9.45 -6.99
CA ARG A 144 8.10 10.32 -8.14
C ARG A 144 7.34 11.63 -7.96
N ALA A 145 8.02 12.75 -8.22
CA ALA A 145 7.42 14.08 -8.16
C ALA A 145 7.11 14.58 -9.57
N GLY A 146 5.82 14.81 -9.88
CA GLY A 146 5.37 15.41 -11.14
C GLY A 146 6.01 14.84 -12.41
N GLY A 147 6.12 13.50 -12.52
CA GLY A 147 6.70 12.81 -13.68
C GLY A 147 8.23 12.78 -13.77
N GLY A 148 8.94 13.23 -12.72
CA GLY A 148 10.41 13.22 -12.65
C GLY A 148 11.04 11.82 -12.56
N PRO A 149 12.29 11.68 -12.14
CA PRO A 149 12.91 10.37 -11.95
C PRO A 149 12.27 9.60 -10.78
N VAL A 150 12.29 8.27 -10.87
CA VAL A 150 11.85 7.39 -9.78
C VAL A 150 12.93 7.32 -8.70
N GLU A 151 12.58 7.75 -7.50
CA GLU A 151 13.41 7.61 -6.30
C GLU A 151 13.09 6.29 -5.59
N VAL A 152 14.13 5.58 -5.15
CA VAL A 152 14.01 4.29 -4.48
C VAL A 152 14.37 4.43 -3.01
N ARG A 153 13.52 3.91 -2.11
CA ARG A 153 13.83 3.80 -0.68
C ARG A 153 13.42 2.43 -0.16
N CYS A 154 14.21 1.89 0.76
CA CYS A 154 13.84 0.74 1.57
C CYS A 154 13.76 1.16 3.02
N VAL A 155 12.63 0.90 3.66
CA VAL A 155 12.41 1.21 5.07
C VAL A 155 12.00 -0.06 5.82
N ALA A 156 12.48 -0.23 7.04
CA ALA A 156 12.18 -1.42 7.82
C ALA A 156 10.70 -1.49 8.24
N THR A 157 10.06 -0.33 8.40
CA THR A 157 8.71 -0.21 8.97
C THR A 157 7.79 0.69 8.16
N ALA A 158 6.47 0.49 8.28
CA ALA A 158 5.44 1.31 7.66
C ALA A 158 5.49 2.75 8.21
N ALA A 159 5.77 2.93 9.51
CA ALA A 159 6.03 4.25 10.08
C ALA A 159 7.24 4.93 9.40
N GLY A 160 8.25 4.16 8.99
CA GLY A 160 9.39 4.65 8.22
C GLY A 160 9.00 5.23 6.86
N LEU A 161 7.91 4.79 6.24
CA LEU A 161 7.39 5.38 4.99
C LEU A 161 6.96 6.84 5.19
N PHE A 162 6.47 7.16 6.39
CA PHE A 162 5.92 8.48 6.75
C PHE A 162 6.99 9.47 7.20
N ALA A 163 8.12 8.96 7.67
CA ALA A 163 9.28 9.78 8.03
C ALA A 163 10.10 10.23 6.80
N VAL A 164 9.75 9.79 5.59
CA VAL A 164 10.45 10.16 4.36
C VAL A 164 10.20 11.63 4.02
N ALA A 165 11.28 12.37 3.78
CA ALA A 165 11.25 13.73 3.25
C ALA A 165 11.87 13.80 1.83
N PRO A 166 11.25 14.55 0.90
CA PRO A 166 9.90 15.14 0.99
C PRO A 166 8.82 14.05 1.01
N ARG A 167 7.79 14.24 1.85
CA ARG A 167 6.71 13.27 2.04
C ARG A 167 5.81 13.19 0.79
N PRO A 168 5.54 11.99 0.26
CA PRO A 168 4.51 11.79 -0.76
C PRO A 168 3.12 12.27 -0.32
N ASP A 169 2.39 12.87 -1.25
CA ASP A 169 0.99 13.29 -1.07
C ASP A 169 0.03 12.09 -1.10
N VAL A 170 0.41 11.02 -1.83
CA VAL A 170 -0.32 9.75 -1.89
C VAL A 170 0.66 8.58 -1.80
N PHE A 171 0.28 7.59 -0.99
CA PHE A 171 0.91 6.28 -0.89
C PHE A 171 -0.09 5.22 -1.34
N ALA A 172 0.17 4.58 -2.48
CA ALA A 172 -0.47 3.33 -2.86
C ALA A 172 0.35 2.17 -2.30
N ILE A 173 -0.27 1.30 -1.50
CA ILE A 173 0.42 0.20 -0.81
C ILE A 173 -0.26 -1.15 -1.07
N ASP A 174 0.52 -2.17 -1.42
CA ASP A 174 0.03 -3.55 -1.57
C ASP A 174 -0.08 -4.25 -0.21
N ILE A 175 -1.15 -3.92 0.51
CA ILE A 175 -1.49 -4.57 1.77
C ILE A 175 -2.99 -4.38 2.05
N PRO A 176 -3.69 -5.39 2.59
CA PRO A 176 -5.07 -5.20 3.05
C PRO A 176 -5.19 -4.07 4.08
N ILE A 177 -6.06 -3.10 3.80
CA ILE A 177 -6.48 -1.99 4.65
C ILE A 177 -7.99 -2.07 4.86
N GLY A 178 -8.42 -1.88 6.10
CA GLY A 178 -9.80 -2.15 6.50
C GLY A 178 -10.09 -3.66 6.50
N LEU A 179 -10.59 -4.18 7.62
CA LEU A 179 -10.85 -5.61 7.78
C LEU A 179 -12.26 -5.87 8.29
N THR A 180 -12.88 -6.94 7.81
CA THR A 180 -14.19 -7.39 8.28
C THR A 180 -14.08 -8.04 9.65
N GLU A 181 -15.16 -7.95 10.44
CA GLU A 181 -15.29 -8.75 11.67
C GLU A 181 -15.53 -10.23 11.34
N THR A 182 -16.29 -10.50 10.27
CA THR A 182 -16.58 -11.84 9.75
C THR A 182 -16.68 -11.82 8.23
N GLY A 183 -16.40 -12.94 7.57
CA GLY A 183 -16.59 -13.08 6.13
C GLY A 183 -15.55 -12.36 5.27
N ALA A 184 -15.76 -12.38 3.95
CA ALA A 184 -14.85 -11.78 2.98
C ALA A 184 -15.09 -10.27 2.84
N ARG A 185 -14.04 -9.52 2.43
CA ARG A 185 -14.19 -8.11 2.06
C ARG A 185 -14.79 -8.01 0.66
N ARG A 186 -15.76 -7.11 0.47
CA ARG A 186 -16.39 -6.85 -0.84
C ARG A 186 -15.36 -6.44 -1.90
N CYS A 187 -14.35 -5.65 -1.53
CA CYS A 187 -13.27 -5.26 -2.45
C CYS A 187 -12.48 -6.47 -2.97
N ASP A 188 -12.24 -7.51 -2.15
CA ASP A 188 -11.55 -8.73 -2.57
C ASP A 188 -12.40 -9.50 -3.61
N GLU A 189 -13.70 -9.57 -3.41
CA GLU A 189 -14.63 -10.27 -4.32
C GLU A 189 -14.76 -9.56 -5.67
N GLU A 190 -14.90 -8.23 -5.65
CA GLU A 190 -14.97 -7.43 -6.87
C GLU A 190 -13.62 -7.42 -7.62
N ALA A 191 -12.49 -7.35 -6.91
CA ALA A 191 -11.17 -7.49 -7.52
C ALA A 191 -10.98 -8.86 -8.20
N ARG A 192 -11.48 -9.94 -7.60
CA ARG A 192 -11.49 -11.28 -8.22
C ARG A 192 -12.31 -11.30 -9.50
N ALA A 193 -13.47 -10.64 -9.51
CA ALA A 193 -14.31 -10.55 -10.69
C ALA A 193 -13.60 -9.81 -11.84
N LEU A 194 -12.91 -8.71 -11.55
CA LEU A 194 -12.12 -7.96 -12.54
C LEU A 194 -11.01 -8.80 -13.18
N LEU A 195 -10.43 -9.74 -12.45
CA LEU A 195 -9.30 -10.54 -12.91
C LEU A 195 -9.69 -11.83 -13.64
N GLY A 196 -10.96 -12.25 -13.56
CA GLY A 196 -11.48 -13.44 -14.27
C GLY A 196 -10.60 -14.69 -14.03
N PRO A 197 -9.95 -15.26 -15.07
CA PRO A 197 -9.04 -16.41 -14.92
C PRO A 197 -7.90 -16.20 -13.91
N ARG A 198 -7.52 -14.95 -13.65
CA ARG A 198 -6.47 -14.58 -12.68
C ARG A 198 -7.00 -14.30 -11.27
N ARG A 199 -8.28 -14.55 -10.98
CA ARG A 199 -8.92 -14.33 -9.66
C ARG A 199 -8.17 -14.92 -8.47
N THR A 200 -7.39 -15.99 -8.66
CA THR A 200 -6.65 -16.64 -7.57
C THR A 200 -5.44 -15.83 -7.09
N SER A 201 -5.06 -14.75 -7.79
CA SER A 201 -4.01 -13.86 -7.31
C SER A 201 -4.46 -12.93 -6.18
N VAL A 202 -5.77 -12.68 -6.06
CA VAL A 202 -6.35 -11.92 -4.94
C VAL A 202 -6.65 -12.90 -3.81
N PHE A 203 -5.75 -12.97 -2.83
CA PHE A 203 -5.94 -13.78 -1.63
C PHE A 203 -6.91 -13.11 -0.65
N PRO A 204 -7.72 -13.86 0.10
CA PRO A 204 -8.63 -13.27 1.07
C PRO A 204 -7.85 -12.61 2.20
N ALA A 205 -8.24 -11.40 2.60
CA ALA A 205 -7.72 -10.75 3.80
C ALA A 205 -8.15 -11.51 5.08
N PRO A 206 -7.39 -11.38 6.19
CA PRO A 206 -7.83 -11.93 7.47
C PRO A 206 -9.01 -11.12 8.03
N ILE A 207 -9.81 -11.73 8.90
CA ILE A 207 -10.76 -10.97 9.74
C ILE A 207 -9.98 -10.17 10.80
N ARG A 208 -10.57 -9.07 11.27
CA ARG A 208 -9.94 -8.15 12.23
C ARG A 208 -9.40 -8.86 13.48
N ALA A 209 -10.18 -9.78 14.06
CA ALA A 209 -9.78 -10.52 15.26
C ALA A 209 -8.48 -11.34 15.10
N VAL A 210 -8.09 -11.72 13.87
CA VAL A 210 -6.82 -12.43 13.63
C VAL A 210 -5.61 -11.52 13.87
N LEU A 211 -5.77 -10.20 13.79
CA LEU A 211 -4.71 -9.27 14.14
C LEU A 211 -4.32 -9.31 15.63
N GLU A 212 -5.14 -9.88 16.51
CA GLU A 212 -4.80 -9.99 17.94
C GLU A 212 -3.99 -11.27 18.27
N ALA A 213 -3.87 -12.21 17.33
CA ALA A 213 -3.17 -13.47 17.57
C ALA A 213 -1.65 -13.30 17.73
N ARG A 214 -1.02 -14.01 18.66
CA ARG A 214 0.44 -14.00 18.84
C ARG A 214 1.15 -14.90 17.83
N ASP A 215 0.50 -15.98 17.44
CA ASP A 215 1.04 -16.96 16.51
C ASP A 215 -0.04 -17.54 15.57
N LEU A 216 0.42 -18.34 14.59
CA LEU A 216 -0.44 -18.98 13.61
C LEU A 216 -1.47 -19.93 14.24
N ALA A 217 -1.12 -20.60 15.35
CA ALA A 217 -2.03 -21.54 16.00
C ALA A 217 -3.20 -20.79 16.64
N GLU A 218 -2.92 -19.71 17.34
CA GLU A 218 -3.91 -18.79 17.89
C GLU A 218 -4.75 -18.14 16.78
N GLY A 219 -4.12 -17.65 15.70
CA GLY A 219 -4.84 -17.05 14.56
C GLY A 219 -5.79 -18.05 13.89
N ARG A 220 -5.38 -19.31 13.76
CA ARG A 220 -6.26 -20.39 13.26
C ARG A 220 -7.41 -20.69 14.22
N ALA A 221 -7.15 -20.70 15.53
CA ALA A 221 -8.18 -20.91 16.54
C ALA A 221 -9.22 -19.79 16.53
N ILE A 222 -8.78 -18.52 16.50
CA ILE A 222 -9.65 -17.34 16.40
C ILE A 222 -10.52 -17.42 15.14
N SER A 223 -9.90 -17.63 13.96
CA SER A 223 -10.65 -17.67 12.70
C SER A 223 -11.67 -18.81 12.66
N ARG A 224 -11.33 -20.01 13.18
CA ARG A 224 -12.30 -21.11 13.28
C ARG A 224 -13.45 -20.78 14.20
N LYS A 225 -13.17 -20.16 15.35
CA LYS A 225 -14.20 -19.76 16.32
C LYS A 225 -15.16 -18.72 15.74
N VAL A 226 -14.65 -17.71 15.04
CA VAL A 226 -15.45 -16.57 14.56
C VAL A 226 -16.21 -16.87 13.28
N GLN A 227 -15.61 -17.58 12.33
CA GLN A 227 -16.18 -17.75 10.98
C GLN A 227 -16.14 -19.20 10.46
N GLY A 228 -15.85 -20.18 11.31
CA GLY A 228 -15.86 -21.61 10.95
C GLY A 228 -14.73 -22.05 10.01
N LYS A 229 -13.78 -21.16 9.67
CA LYS A 229 -12.71 -21.42 8.69
C LYS A 229 -11.34 -21.15 9.30
N SER A 230 -10.35 -21.96 8.93
CA SER A 230 -8.95 -21.77 9.35
C SER A 230 -8.21 -20.81 8.41
N ILE A 231 -7.13 -20.19 8.89
CA ILE A 231 -6.19 -19.42 8.06
C ILE A 231 -5.02 -20.27 7.57
N SER A 232 -4.50 -19.94 6.39
CA SER A 232 -3.31 -20.56 5.81
C SER A 232 -2.02 -19.94 6.36
N SER A 233 -0.90 -20.66 6.23
CA SER A 233 0.42 -20.10 6.59
C SER A 233 0.80 -18.91 5.71
N GLN A 234 0.35 -18.91 4.45
CA GLN A 234 0.55 -17.79 3.52
C GLN A 234 -0.20 -16.55 4.01
N LEU A 235 -1.47 -16.67 4.41
CA LEU A 235 -2.21 -15.54 4.97
C LEU A 235 -1.54 -15.02 6.24
N TRP A 236 -1.09 -15.92 7.11
CA TRP A 236 -0.40 -15.53 8.34
C TRP A 236 0.90 -14.77 8.08
N SER A 237 1.66 -15.12 7.04
CA SER A 237 2.93 -14.43 6.73
C SER A 237 2.78 -12.93 6.45
N ILE A 238 1.60 -12.47 6.01
CA ILE A 238 1.33 -11.05 5.76
C ILE A 238 0.69 -10.34 6.96
N VAL A 239 0.15 -11.07 7.95
CA VAL A 239 -0.50 -10.48 9.14
C VAL A 239 0.38 -9.48 9.89
N PRO A 240 1.70 -9.71 10.11
CA PRO A 240 2.56 -8.72 10.75
C PRO A 240 2.60 -7.37 10.00
N LYS A 241 2.60 -7.39 8.67
CA LYS A 241 2.57 -6.17 7.84
C LYS A 241 1.21 -5.49 7.87
N ILE A 242 0.12 -6.27 7.89
CA ILE A 242 -1.23 -5.73 8.06
C ILE A 242 -1.35 -5.01 9.41
N ARG A 243 -0.86 -5.62 10.50
CA ARG A 243 -0.83 -4.97 11.84
C ARG A 243 -0.09 -3.65 11.84
N GLU A 244 1.04 -3.62 11.15
CA GLU A 244 1.89 -2.46 11.09
C GLU A 244 1.18 -1.26 10.44
N VAL A 245 0.53 -1.51 9.31
CA VAL A 245 -0.22 -0.50 8.57
C VAL A 245 -1.50 -0.14 9.33
N ASP A 246 -2.22 -1.13 9.89
CA ASP A 246 -3.40 -0.90 10.74
C ASP A 246 -3.09 0.04 11.90
N ALA A 247 -2.02 -0.23 12.65
CA ALA A 247 -1.60 0.57 13.79
C ALA A 247 -1.25 2.01 13.36
N LEU A 248 -0.52 2.17 12.26
CA LEU A 248 -0.18 3.48 11.70
C LEU A 248 -1.43 4.29 11.32
N LEU A 249 -2.38 3.69 10.59
CA LEU A 249 -3.59 4.40 10.14
C LEU A 249 -4.57 4.71 11.28
N ARG A 250 -4.51 3.93 12.37
CA ARG A 250 -5.25 4.20 13.61
C ARG A 250 -4.62 5.34 14.40
N ALA A 251 -3.30 5.41 14.46
CA ALA A 251 -2.57 6.42 15.22
C ALA A 251 -2.49 7.79 14.50
N ASP A 252 -2.44 7.81 13.16
CA ASP A 252 -2.25 9.04 12.38
C ASP A 252 -3.39 9.28 11.37
N PRO A 253 -4.32 10.21 11.66
CA PRO A 253 -5.36 10.62 10.73
C PRO A 253 -4.83 11.20 9.41
N SER A 254 -3.63 11.78 9.40
CA SER A 254 -2.99 12.26 8.16
C SER A 254 -2.57 11.11 7.27
N ALA A 255 -2.04 10.02 7.84
CA ALA A 255 -1.71 8.80 7.12
C ALA A 255 -2.97 8.19 6.50
N ARG A 256 -4.07 8.12 7.25
CA ARG A 256 -5.36 7.63 6.75
C ARG A 256 -5.89 8.37 5.52
N ARG A 257 -5.54 9.64 5.33
CA ARG A 257 -5.96 10.43 4.16
C ARG A 257 -5.12 10.15 2.91
N CYS A 258 -3.85 9.82 3.06
CA CYS A 258 -2.93 9.67 1.94
C CYS A 258 -2.57 8.22 1.60
N VAL A 259 -2.78 7.25 2.50
CA VAL A 259 -2.55 5.82 2.22
C VAL A 259 -3.80 5.20 1.60
N ARG A 260 -3.62 4.48 0.49
CA ARG A 260 -4.67 3.75 -0.22
C ARG A 260 -4.20 2.34 -0.52
N GLU A 261 -5.05 1.34 -0.28
CA GLU A 261 -4.77 -0.03 -0.67
C GLU A 261 -4.84 -0.16 -2.20
N VAL A 262 -3.87 -0.87 -2.75
CA VAL A 262 -3.83 -1.30 -4.15
C VAL A 262 -3.53 -2.78 -4.21
N HIS A 263 -3.78 -3.38 -5.37
CA HIS A 263 -3.38 -4.77 -5.64
C HIS A 263 -2.63 -4.81 -6.99
N PRO A 264 -1.37 -5.29 -7.05
CA PRO A 264 -0.55 -5.22 -8.25
C PRO A 264 -1.18 -5.87 -9.47
N GLU A 265 -1.82 -7.04 -9.34
CA GLU A 265 -2.46 -7.70 -10.48
C GLU A 265 -3.68 -6.93 -11.01
N VAL A 266 -4.41 -6.22 -10.14
CA VAL A 266 -5.55 -5.37 -10.55
C VAL A 266 -5.01 -4.12 -11.24
N SER A 267 -3.95 -3.53 -10.68
CA SER A 267 -3.25 -2.37 -11.24
C SER A 267 -2.66 -2.69 -12.63
N PHE A 268 -1.95 -3.81 -12.78
CA PHE A 268 -1.44 -4.27 -14.07
C PHE A 268 -2.55 -4.60 -15.06
N ALA A 269 -3.65 -5.23 -14.62
CA ALA A 269 -4.78 -5.49 -15.50
C ALA A 269 -5.40 -4.19 -16.03
N ALA A 270 -5.54 -3.18 -15.18
CA ALA A 270 -6.03 -1.87 -15.56
C ALA A 270 -5.06 -1.14 -16.50
N TRP A 271 -3.76 -1.18 -16.20
CA TRP A 271 -2.71 -0.56 -17.00
C TRP A 271 -2.61 -1.19 -18.40
N ASN A 272 -2.68 -2.51 -18.49
CA ASN A 272 -2.64 -3.24 -19.74
C ASN A 272 -3.98 -3.27 -20.50
N GLY A 273 -5.06 -2.79 -19.87
CA GLY A 273 -6.43 -2.88 -20.39
C GLY A 273 -7.05 -4.29 -20.34
N LYS A 274 -6.29 -5.31 -19.91
CA LYS A 274 -6.74 -6.70 -19.69
C LYS A 274 -5.83 -7.41 -18.70
N PRO A 275 -6.31 -8.46 -17.99
CA PRO A 275 -5.48 -9.26 -17.09
C PRO A 275 -4.20 -9.80 -17.73
N MET A 276 -3.16 -9.95 -16.91
CA MET A 276 -1.85 -10.48 -17.29
C MET A 276 -1.94 -11.93 -17.82
N GLN A 277 -1.22 -12.20 -18.92
CA GLN A 277 -1.29 -13.48 -19.61
C GLN A 277 -0.49 -14.55 -18.91
N HIS A 278 0.57 -14.19 -18.19
CA HIS A 278 1.46 -15.15 -17.53
C HIS A 278 1.49 -14.96 -16.00
N PRO A 279 1.76 -16.02 -15.22
CA PRO A 279 1.96 -15.89 -13.79
C PRO A 279 3.17 -15.01 -13.47
N LYS A 280 3.07 -14.12 -12.46
CA LYS A 280 4.13 -13.14 -12.13
C LYS A 280 5.52 -13.75 -11.90
N LYS A 281 5.57 -14.96 -11.31
CA LYS A 281 6.83 -15.69 -11.04
C LYS A 281 7.48 -16.33 -12.27
N SER A 282 6.81 -16.36 -13.42
CA SER A 282 7.38 -16.89 -14.65
C SER A 282 8.27 -15.85 -15.34
N ALA A 283 9.22 -16.29 -16.18
CA ALA A 283 10.05 -15.36 -16.95
C ALA A 283 9.21 -14.49 -17.89
N ALA A 284 8.24 -15.09 -18.58
CA ALA A 284 7.28 -14.38 -19.43
C ALA A 284 6.42 -13.38 -18.62
N GLY A 285 5.99 -13.77 -17.41
CA GLY A 285 5.22 -12.90 -16.51
C GLY A 285 6.00 -11.70 -15.98
N ARG A 286 7.30 -11.86 -15.73
CA ARG A 286 8.16 -10.71 -15.42
C ARG A 286 8.37 -9.82 -16.64
N ALA A 287 8.57 -10.41 -17.82
CA ALA A 287 8.79 -9.65 -19.05
C ALA A 287 7.56 -8.81 -19.44
N GLU A 288 6.34 -9.37 -19.36
CA GLU A 288 5.10 -8.62 -19.70
C GLU A 288 4.88 -7.42 -18.77
N ARG A 289 5.12 -7.57 -17.45
CA ARG A 289 5.00 -6.48 -16.47
C ARG A 289 6.10 -5.45 -16.66
N ARG A 290 7.33 -5.90 -16.90
CA ARG A 290 8.47 -5.04 -17.17
C ARG A 290 8.25 -4.18 -18.42
N ALA A 291 7.68 -4.73 -19.49
CA ALA A 291 7.38 -3.98 -20.71
C ALA A 291 6.45 -2.78 -20.44
N LEU A 292 5.46 -2.95 -19.55
CA LEU A 292 4.60 -1.84 -19.12
C LEU A 292 5.40 -0.80 -18.33
N VAL A 293 6.20 -1.25 -17.35
CA VAL A 293 7.04 -0.38 -16.52
C VAL A 293 7.98 0.47 -17.37
N ASP A 294 8.75 -0.17 -18.23
CA ASP A 294 9.74 0.50 -19.07
C ASP A 294 9.05 1.41 -20.11
N GLY A 295 7.86 1.05 -20.60
CA GLY A 295 7.06 1.89 -21.50
C GLY A 295 6.53 3.19 -20.88
N TYR A 296 6.27 3.21 -19.57
CA TYR A 296 5.69 4.38 -18.89
C TYR A 296 6.70 5.20 -18.09
N PHE A 297 7.63 4.53 -17.40
CA PHE A 297 8.61 5.17 -16.52
C PHE A 297 9.95 5.46 -17.22
N GLY A 298 10.13 4.96 -18.46
CA GLY A 298 11.36 5.12 -19.26
C GLY A 298 11.98 3.75 -19.58
N GLY A 299 12.60 3.62 -20.76
CA GLY A 299 12.97 2.33 -21.35
C GLY A 299 13.89 1.42 -20.51
N ASP A 300 14.55 1.95 -19.47
CA ASP A 300 15.38 1.20 -18.53
C ASP A 300 14.93 1.33 -17.07
N ALA A 301 13.71 1.81 -16.81
CA ALA A 301 13.22 2.15 -15.46
C ALA A 301 13.33 0.98 -14.48
N PHE A 302 12.94 -0.23 -14.90
CA PHE A 302 13.08 -1.41 -14.05
C PHE A 302 14.54 -1.67 -13.69
N ASP A 303 15.43 -1.67 -14.67
CA ASP A 303 16.85 -1.94 -14.45
C ASP A 303 17.53 -0.83 -13.62
N ALA A 304 17.13 0.44 -13.82
CA ALA A 304 17.63 1.58 -13.07
C ALA A 304 17.29 1.49 -11.57
N VAL A 305 16.07 1.06 -11.23
CA VAL A 305 15.68 0.77 -9.83
C VAL A 305 16.39 -0.48 -9.32
N ARG A 306 16.44 -1.54 -10.13
CA ARG A 306 17.05 -2.82 -9.76
C ARG A 306 18.53 -2.69 -9.39
N ARG A 307 19.29 -1.86 -10.12
CA ARG A 307 20.73 -1.60 -9.87
C ARG A 307 21.01 -1.02 -8.48
N GLN A 308 20.04 -0.34 -7.87
CA GLN A 308 20.18 0.28 -6.54
C GLN A 308 19.91 -0.71 -5.39
N LEU A 309 19.43 -1.90 -5.69
CA LEU A 309 18.88 -2.82 -4.72
C LEU A 309 19.63 -4.16 -4.76
N ARG A 310 19.75 -4.81 -3.60
CA ARG A 310 20.24 -6.19 -3.52
C ARG A 310 19.09 -7.16 -3.72
N VAL A 311 19.25 -8.16 -4.60
CA VAL A 311 18.17 -9.11 -4.94
C VAL A 311 17.73 -9.93 -3.73
N ARG A 312 18.66 -10.22 -2.81
CA ARG A 312 18.36 -10.93 -1.55
C ARG A 312 17.44 -10.14 -0.61
N ASP A 313 17.40 -8.81 -0.75
CA ASP A 313 16.67 -7.91 0.15
C ASP A 313 15.32 -7.49 -0.47
N VAL A 314 15.28 -7.34 -1.80
CA VAL A 314 14.07 -7.02 -2.58
C VAL A 314 14.06 -7.86 -3.87
N ALA A 315 13.04 -8.71 -4.02
CA ALA A 315 12.90 -9.56 -5.19
C ALA A 315 12.50 -8.75 -6.45
N HIS A 316 12.61 -9.35 -7.63
CA HIS A 316 12.18 -8.70 -8.87
C HIS A 316 10.67 -8.44 -8.89
N ASP A 317 9.89 -9.39 -8.35
CA ASP A 317 8.43 -9.27 -8.29
C ASP A 317 8.05 -8.09 -7.38
N ASP A 318 8.69 -7.94 -6.21
CA ASP A 318 8.44 -6.81 -5.29
C ASP A 318 8.73 -5.43 -5.95
N VAL A 319 9.75 -5.34 -6.82
CA VAL A 319 10.02 -4.11 -7.58
C VAL A 319 8.90 -3.83 -8.59
N LEU A 320 8.46 -4.85 -9.33
CA LEU A 320 7.36 -4.71 -10.29
C LEU A 320 6.04 -4.35 -9.60
N ASP A 321 5.77 -4.97 -8.44
CA ASP A 321 4.58 -4.71 -7.64
C ASP A 321 4.60 -3.28 -7.07
N ALA A 322 5.76 -2.77 -6.64
CA ALA A 322 5.92 -1.37 -6.24
C ALA A 322 5.75 -0.38 -7.41
N PHE A 323 6.16 -0.74 -8.64
CA PHE A 323 5.88 0.08 -9.83
C PHE A 323 4.40 0.11 -10.18
N ALA A 324 3.71 -1.02 -10.07
CA ALA A 324 2.25 -1.07 -10.27
C ALA A 324 1.54 -0.17 -9.26
N ALA A 325 1.96 -0.22 -7.99
CA ALA A 325 1.46 0.68 -6.96
C ALA A 325 1.77 2.14 -7.28
N LEU A 326 2.97 2.46 -7.77
CA LEU A 326 3.35 3.84 -8.11
C LEU A 326 2.51 4.37 -9.28
N TRP A 327 2.29 3.55 -10.31
CA TRP A 327 1.42 3.89 -11.44
C TRP A 327 0.00 4.23 -10.96
N THR A 328 -0.56 3.41 -10.06
CA THR A 328 -1.86 3.67 -9.44
C THR A 328 -1.85 4.94 -8.58
N ALA A 329 -0.81 5.18 -7.78
CA ALA A 329 -0.67 6.39 -6.98
C ALA A 329 -0.70 7.67 -7.84
N GLU A 330 -0.05 7.67 -9.00
CA GLU A 330 -0.11 8.81 -9.92
C GLU A 330 -1.52 9.03 -10.50
N ARG A 331 -2.28 7.96 -10.77
CA ARG A 331 -3.68 8.06 -11.19
C ARG A 331 -4.57 8.63 -10.09
N ILE A 332 -4.31 8.28 -8.83
CA ILE A 332 -5.02 8.86 -7.69
C ILE A 332 -4.80 10.37 -7.67
N LEU A 333 -3.56 10.84 -7.83
CA LEU A 333 -3.25 12.28 -7.86
C LEU A 333 -3.91 13.01 -9.03
N ARG A 334 -4.06 12.35 -10.19
CA ARG A 334 -4.74 12.92 -11.37
C ARG A 334 -6.27 12.82 -11.30
N GLY A 335 -6.84 12.14 -10.30
CA GLY A 335 -8.27 11.87 -10.23
C GLY A 335 -8.77 10.86 -11.27
N GLU A 336 -7.88 10.02 -11.79
CA GLU A 336 -8.13 9.03 -12.84
C GLU A 336 -8.29 7.59 -12.31
N ALA A 337 -7.93 7.37 -11.04
CA ALA A 337 -8.02 6.07 -10.40
C ALA A 337 -9.48 5.66 -10.17
N ARG A 338 -9.75 4.36 -10.27
CA ARG A 338 -11.01 3.72 -9.89
C ARG A 338 -10.80 2.96 -8.59
N THR A 339 -11.90 2.68 -7.90
CA THR A 339 -11.90 1.91 -6.67
C THR A 339 -12.96 0.82 -6.74
N VAL A 340 -12.67 -0.34 -6.16
CA VAL A 340 -13.66 -1.39 -5.89
C VAL A 340 -13.78 -1.62 -4.38
N PRO A 341 -15.01 -1.62 -3.82
CA PRO A 341 -16.25 -1.23 -4.50
C PRO A 341 -16.28 0.28 -4.80
N ALA A 342 -17.14 0.71 -5.72
CA ALA A 342 -17.28 2.13 -6.10
C ALA A 342 -17.62 3.04 -4.90
N GLU A 343 -18.31 2.48 -3.91
CA GLU A 343 -18.58 3.09 -2.61
C GLU A 343 -17.95 2.22 -1.51
N PRO A 344 -16.69 2.51 -1.12
CA PRO A 344 -15.98 1.73 -0.11
C PRO A 344 -16.68 1.78 1.26
N PRO A 345 -17.07 0.62 1.84
CA PRO A 345 -17.45 0.59 3.24
C PRO A 345 -16.24 0.89 4.12
N VAL A 346 -16.49 1.33 5.35
CA VAL A 346 -15.48 1.48 6.39
C VAL A 346 -15.59 0.34 7.40
N ASP A 347 -14.45 -0.12 7.92
CA ASP A 347 -14.42 -1.11 9.00
C ASP A 347 -14.74 -0.49 10.37
N ALA A 348 -14.77 -1.33 11.41
CA ALA A 348 -15.08 -0.92 12.77
C ALA A 348 -14.12 0.13 13.37
N VAL A 349 -12.93 0.31 12.78
CA VAL A 349 -11.95 1.33 13.21
C VAL A 349 -11.86 2.52 12.25
N GLY A 350 -12.78 2.60 11.28
CA GLY A 350 -12.92 3.71 10.34
C GLY A 350 -11.90 3.70 9.21
N GLN A 351 -11.36 2.54 8.83
CA GLN A 351 -10.53 2.36 7.64
C GLN A 351 -11.38 1.92 6.44
N ARG A 352 -11.10 2.46 5.26
CA ARG A 352 -11.82 2.11 4.03
C ARG A 352 -11.39 0.73 3.55
N MET A 353 -12.37 -0.12 3.25
CA MET A 353 -12.17 -1.41 2.60
C MET A 353 -12.30 -1.25 1.09
N GLU A 354 -11.18 -1.00 0.42
CA GLU A 354 -11.13 -0.73 -1.02
C GLU A 354 -9.86 -1.28 -1.67
N ILE A 355 -9.92 -1.53 -2.97
CA ILE A 355 -8.74 -1.72 -3.82
C ILE A 355 -8.79 -0.67 -4.93
N VAL A 356 -7.77 0.19 -4.99
CA VAL A 356 -7.65 1.28 -5.96
C VAL A 356 -6.77 0.85 -7.14
N PHE A 357 -7.08 1.30 -8.37
CA PHE A 357 -6.34 0.99 -9.61
C PHE A 357 -6.55 2.01 -10.75
#